data_AF-A0A968NVX5-F1
#
_entry.id   AF-A0A968NVX5-F1
#
_cell.length_a   1.000
_cell.length_b   1.000
_cell.length_c   1.000
_cell.angle_alpha   90.00
_cell.angle_beta   90.00
_cell.angle_gamma   90.00
#
_symmetry.space_group_name_H-M   'P 1'
#
loop_
_entity.id
_entity.type
_entity.pdbx_description
1 polymer ?
#
loop_
_entity_poly.entity_id
_entity_poly.type
_entity_poly.pdbx_seq_one_letter_code
_entity_poly.pdbx_strand_id
1 'polypeptide(L)' 'DSFQFFAPGVDQIAQEGRTVTLSFDPIKISAAALIHQITADYEIADLLVENPPIEEIVAELYVKVGGA' A
#
# COMPACT_ATOMS: atom_id res chain seq x y z
N ASP A 1 -2.86 13.55 18.18
CA ASP A 1 -2.14 13.67 16.91
C ASP A 1 -2.92 13.10 15.77
N SER A 2 -2.95 13.82 14.65
CA SER A 2 -3.45 13.29 13.38
C SER A 2 -2.25 12.74 12.62
N PHE A 3 -2.29 11.46 12.22
CA PHE A 3 -1.26 10.87 11.36
C PHE A 3 -1.23 11.59 10.01
N GLN A 4 -0.04 11.99 9.56
CA GLN A 4 0.17 12.60 8.24
C GLN A 4 1.50 12.09 7.68
N PHE A 5 1.44 11.32 6.61
CA PHE A 5 2.61 10.79 5.92
C PHE A 5 2.50 11.12 4.44
N PHE A 6 3.56 11.69 3.86
CA PHE A 6 3.61 12.08 2.45
C PHE A 6 4.88 11.52 1.82
N ALA A 7 4.71 10.63 0.84
CA ALA A 7 5.81 10.11 0.04
C ALA A 7 5.36 9.89 -1.41
N PRO A 8 6.26 9.98 -2.41
CA PRO A 8 5.91 9.72 -3.80
C PRO A 8 5.36 8.31 -4.00
N GLY A 9 4.16 8.22 -4.59
CA GLY A 9 3.51 6.94 -4.86
C GLY A 9 2.95 6.26 -3.62
N VAL A 10 2.70 7.01 -2.53
CA VAL A 10 1.99 6.53 -1.35
C VAL A 10 0.76 7.39 -1.13
N ASP A 11 -0.40 6.75 -1.02
CA ASP A 11 -1.66 7.42 -0.74
C ASP A 11 -2.28 6.85 0.54
N GLN A 12 -2.82 7.72 1.39
CA GLN A 12 -3.63 7.30 2.52
C GLN A 12 -5.06 7.05 2.05
N ILE A 13 -5.49 5.80 2.10
CA ILE A 13 -6.80 5.39 1.59
C ILE A 13 -7.85 5.24 2.68
N ALA A 14 -7.43 5.01 3.94
CA ALA A 14 -8.35 4.95 5.08
C ALA A 14 -7.67 5.34 6.39
N GLN A 15 -8.49 5.77 7.36
CA GLN A 15 -8.08 5.95 8.75
C GLN A 15 -9.22 5.59 9.69
N GLU A 16 -8.97 4.65 10.59
CA GLU A 16 -9.92 4.15 11.58
C GLU A 16 -9.29 4.21 12.97
N GLY A 17 -9.55 5.29 13.69
CA GLY A 17 -8.92 5.55 14.98
C GLY A 17 -7.40 5.67 14.85
N ARG A 18 -6.67 4.65 15.32
CA ARG A 18 -5.19 4.56 15.28
C ARG A 18 -4.67 3.69 14.13
N THR A 19 -5.55 3.06 13.37
CA THR A 19 -5.18 2.26 12.21
C THR A 19 -5.21 3.15 10.97
N VAL A 20 -4.13 3.11 10.18
CA VAL A 20 -4.02 3.83 8.91
C VAL A 20 -3.76 2.82 7.81
N THR A 21 -4.53 2.90 6.74
CA THR A 21 -4.32 2.07 5.55
C THR A 21 -3.70 2.92 4.46
N LEU A 22 -2.54 2.46 3.98
CA LEU A 22 -1.79 3.11 2.90
C LEU A 22 -1.80 2.19 1.68
N SER A 23 -2.08 2.75 0.52
CA SER A 23 -1.71 2.12 -0.75
C SER A 23 -0.36 2.67 -1.19
N PHE A 24 0.40 1.86 -1.94
CA PHE A 24 1.65 2.33 -2.51
C PHE A 24 1.90 1.71 -3.89
N ASP A 25 2.67 2.44 -4.71
CA ASP A 25 3.13 2.01 -6.02
C ASP A 25 4.49 1.32 -5.88
N PRO A 26 4.58 -0.02 -6.08
CA PRO A 26 5.82 -0.77 -5.89
C PRO A 26 6.92 -0.41 -6.91
N ILE A 27 6.59 0.28 -8.01
CA ILE A 27 7.56 0.79 -8.98
C ILE A 27 8.27 2.03 -8.42
N LYS A 28 7.59 2.81 -7.56
CA LYS A 28 8.11 4.04 -6.96
C LYS A 28 8.75 3.81 -5.59
N ILE A 29 8.16 2.95 -4.77
CA ILE A 29 8.66 2.64 -3.42
C ILE A 29 8.40 1.17 -3.10
N SER A 30 9.43 0.46 -2.63
CA SER A 30 9.24 -0.92 -2.17
C SER A 30 8.51 -0.95 -0.83
N ALA A 31 7.76 -2.01 -0.56
CA ALA A 31 7.13 -2.23 0.74
C ALA A 31 8.15 -2.09 1.90
N ALA A 32 9.33 -2.69 1.75
CA ALA A 32 10.39 -2.63 2.76
C ALA A 32 10.88 -1.19 3.02
N ALA A 33 11.06 -0.38 1.97
CA ALA A 33 11.46 1.01 2.12
C ALA A 33 10.36 1.87 2.76
N LEU A 34 9.10 1.62 2.41
CA LEU A 34 7.95 2.29 3.01
C LEU A 34 7.83 1.96 4.50
N ILE A 35 7.90 0.67 4.86
CA ILE A 35 7.88 0.20 6.24
C ILE A 35 9.02 0.83 7.05
N HIS A 36 10.23 0.88 6.49
CA HIS A 36 11.37 1.53 7.14
C HIS A 36 11.11 3.01 7.42
N GLN A 37 10.60 3.77 6.43
CA GLN A 37 10.32 5.20 6.62
C GLN A 37 9.24 5.43 7.70
N ILE A 38 8.16 4.66 7.67
CA ILE A 38 7.08 4.79 8.65
C ILE A 38 7.58 4.45 10.06
N THR A 39 8.30 3.33 10.21
CA THR A 39 8.78 2.87 11.52
C THR A 39 9.92 3.70 12.08
N ALA A 40 10.57 4.54 11.27
CA ALA A 40 11.58 5.48 11.73
C ALA A 40 10.97 6.70 12.43
N ASP A 41 9.81 7.16 11.95
CA ASP A 41 9.19 8.41 12.42
C ASP A 41 7.97 8.19 13.35
N TYR A 42 7.39 6.98 13.32
CA TYR A 42 6.18 6.65 14.08
C TYR A 42 6.36 5.36 14.89
N GLU A 43 5.89 5.38 16.13
CA GLU A 43 5.75 4.15 16.92
C GLU A 43 4.58 3.31 16.37
N ILE A 44 4.89 2.11 15.87
CA ILE A 44 3.92 1.20 15.27
C ILE A 44 3.65 0.04 16.24
N ALA A 45 2.38 -0.13 16.62
CA ALA A 45 1.95 -1.22 17.49
C ALA A 45 1.78 -2.55 16.74
N ASP A 46 1.28 -2.49 15.51
CA ASP A 46 1.04 -3.64 14.64
C ASP A 46 1.09 -3.22 13.17
N LEU A 47 1.48 -4.14 12.27
CA LEU A 47 1.67 -3.87 10.85
C LEU A 47 1.22 -5.06 10.01
N LEU A 48 0.22 -4.83 9.15
CA LEU A 48 -0.27 -5.77 8.15
C LEU A 48 0.20 -5.34 6.76
N VAL A 49 0.84 -6.26 6.02
CA VAL A 49 1.19 -6.06 4.60
C VAL A 49 0.42 -7.07 3.77
N GLU A 50 -0.44 -6.56 2.90
CA GLU A 50 -1.15 -7.38 1.92
C GLU A 50 -0.57 -7.06 0.54
N ASN A 51 -0.12 -8.09 -0.18
CA ASN A 51 0.13 -7.97 -1.61
C ASN A 51 -1.20 -8.32 -2.30
N PRO A 52 -1.66 -7.59 -3.34
CA PRO A 52 -2.88 -7.96 -4.01
C PRO A 52 -2.79 -9.43 -4.43
N PRO A 53 -3.86 -10.21 -4.22
CA PRO A 53 -3.89 -11.60 -4.65
C PRO A 53 -3.54 -11.66 -6.14
N ILE A 54 -2.64 -12.57 -6.54
CA ILE A 54 -2.23 -12.78 -7.94
C ILE A 54 -3.46 -12.89 -8.86
N GLU A 55 -4.56 -13.39 -8.31
CA GLU A 55 -5.87 -13.54 -8.90
C GLU A 55 -6.44 -12.23 -9.50
N GLU A 56 -6.19 -11.06 -8.89
CA GLU A 56 -6.64 -9.76 -9.44
C GLU A 56 -5.78 -9.30 -10.63
N ILE A 57 -4.47 -9.55 -10.59
CA ILE A 57 -3.55 -9.26 -11.70
C ILE A 57 -3.92 -10.11 -12.92
N VAL A 58 -4.33 -11.36 -12.70
CA VAL A 58 -4.75 -12.26 -13.78
C VAL A 58 -6.04 -11.77 -14.44
N ALA A 59 -7.03 -11.29 -13.68
CA ALA A 59 -8.31 -10.82 -14.23
C ALA A 59 -8.15 -9.64 -15.22
N GLU A 60 -7.29 -8.66 -14.92
CA GLU A 60 -7.00 -7.55 -15.82
C GLU A 60 -6.33 -8.01 -17.14
N LEU A 61 -5.50 -9.06 -17.08
CA LEU A 61 -4.88 -9.65 -18.28
C LEU A 61 -5.90 -10.43 -19.13
N TYR A 62 -6.84 -11.14 -18.51
CA TYR A 62 -7.89 -11.85 -19.27
C TYR A 62 -8.83 -10.91 -20.00
N VAL A 63 -9.17 -9.74 -19.44
CA VAL A 63 -9.96 -8.72 -20.17
C VAL A 63 -9.19 -8.19 -21.39
N LYS A 64 -7.86 -8.09 -21.31
CA LYS A 64 -7.01 -7.57 -22.39
C LYS A 64 -6.71 -8.59 -23.49
N VAL A 65 -6.74 -9.89 -23.18
CA VAL A 65 -6.44 -10.99 -24.12
C VAL A 65 -7.71 -11.69 -24.65
N GLY A 66 -8.84 -11.59 -23.94
CA GLY A 66 -10.12 -12.24 -24.27
C GLY A 66 -11.08 -11.43 -25.16
N GLY A 67 -10.61 -10.36 -25.79
CA GLY A 67 -11.37 -9.66 -26.83
C GLY A 67 -11.25 -10.35 -28.19
N ALA A 68 -11.87 -11.52 -28.36
CA ALA A 68 -12.13 -12.17 -29.65
C ALA A 68 -13.40 -13.01 -29.57
#